data_AF-A0A4R6TFV1-F1
#
_entry.id   AF-A0A4R6TFV1-F1
#
_cell.length_a   1.000
_cell.length_b   1.000
_cell.length_c   1.000
_cell.angle_alpha   90.00
_cell.angle_beta   90.00
_cell.angle_gamma   90.00
#
_symmetry.space_group_name_H-M   'P 1'
#
loop_
_entity.id
_entity.type
_entity.pdbx_description
1 polymer ?
#
loop_
_entity_poly.entity_id
_entity_poly.type
_entity_poly.pdbx_seq_one_letter_code
_entity_poly.pdbx_strand_id
1 'polypeptide(L)'
;MNLKITLGIPLTRNFFTLSLILFTATLSAQLVQEMDGPVSQLTLDSKGDIFCEIHADDQASFQHYNAGVKKSGMKVNGKTLKPGKSHKSRGGAEIFVDFYLFDPAFPFNQFIQAATAFQSAVDIWAQNIDSDVPIYVAAVFRQLGPGVLGSAGPTRIYANAEGLERDSWYGNALADKLVGADLDPSAYDIVANFSTVFPNWYYGTDGQTPAGDFDFRTVVLHELGHGLGFFGSMTVDNNTGVGSYGFGIPNPVYPAIYDRLANSPDGKSILKENRYGNNTTALGDVLLGGPLTAKGPRIKIATNGKGAKMFTVLDSDIFGDIPGFTDTWLPGSSYSHLDFVTYARGTEGLMVPFLSRGLAYDHPGSVVLSIFDDIGWNGKVNREFQDNPSGSGPGDDPSVVSGDEATVVSVYPNPFVDQVEVELASGKSTVKSVTVTDVYGQVTQLSRKQWQGKGTVRIDLSSVQTSANLVFLQLTLNTGEVVMLKLSKQS
;
A
#
# COMPACT_ATOMS: atom_id res chain seq x y z
N MET A 1 46.30 -36.33 -37.22
CA MET A 1 46.13 -36.61 -35.78
C MET A 1 46.13 -35.25 -35.06
N ASN A 2 44.99 -34.90 -34.46
CA ASN A 2 44.70 -33.83 -33.47
C ASN A 2 45.19 -32.40 -33.78
N LEU A 3 44.39 -31.52 -34.38
CA LEU A 3 43.25 -30.74 -33.83
C LEU A 3 43.57 -29.96 -32.52
N LYS A 4 43.83 -28.65 -32.67
CA LYS A 4 43.60 -27.62 -31.65
C LYS A 4 42.72 -26.55 -32.29
N ILE A 5 41.51 -26.42 -31.79
CA ILE A 5 40.56 -25.34 -32.10
C ILE A 5 40.74 -24.28 -31.03
N THR A 6 41.09 -23.06 -31.42
CA THR A 6 40.77 -21.85 -30.64
C THR A 6 40.35 -20.78 -31.63
N LEU A 7 39.04 -20.59 -31.77
CA LEU A 7 38.43 -19.51 -32.53
C LEU A 7 38.71 -18.20 -31.80
N GLY A 8 39.49 -17.33 -32.44
CA GLY A 8 39.54 -15.91 -32.09
C GLY A 8 38.33 -15.20 -32.68
N ILE A 9 37.55 -14.52 -31.85
CA ILE A 9 36.64 -13.45 -32.26
C ILE A 9 36.92 -12.26 -31.32
N PRO A 10 37.21 -11.06 -31.85
CA PRO A 10 37.54 -9.90 -31.03
C PRO A 10 36.30 -9.35 -30.34
N LEU A 11 36.45 -9.10 -29.03
CA LEU A 11 35.45 -8.49 -28.15
C LEU A 11 35.37 -6.97 -28.39
N THR A 12 34.95 -6.53 -29.57
CA THR A 12 34.85 -5.08 -29.87
C THR A 12 33.68 -4.78 -30.80
N ARG A 13 32.45 -4.83 -30.28
CA ARG A 13 31.29 -4.11 -30.90
C ARG A 13 30.02 -3.98 -30.05
N ASN A 14 30.08 -4.01 -28.71
CA ASN A 14 28.87 -3.80 -27.87
C ASN A 14 28.99 -2.66 -26.84
N PHE A 15 30.11 -1.91 -26.82
CA PHE A 15 30.30 -0.81 -25.86
C PHE A 15 29.82 0.57 -26.36
N PHE A 16 29.32 0.69 -27.60
CA PHE A 16 28.90 1.97 -28.18
C PHE A 16 27.38 2.15 -28.30
N THR A 17 26.57 1.20 -27.86
CA THR A 17 25.10 1.26 -27.94
C THR A 17 24.39 1.40 -26.59
N LEU A 18 25.09 1.27 -25.45
CA LEU A 18 24.50 1.48 -24.12
C LEU A 18 24.66 2.92 -23.63
N SER A 19 25.78 3.59 -23.94
CA SER A 19 26.01 5.00 -23.59
C SER A 19 25.01 5.95 -24.26
N LEU A 20 24.44 5.57 -25.41
CA LEU A 20 23.48 6.41 -26.13
C LEU A 20 22.07 6.40 -25.50
N ILE A 21 21.74 5.36 -24.72
CA ILE A 21 20.41 5.24 -24.07
C ILE A 21 20.34 6.16 -22.84
N LEU A 22 21.45 6.39 -22.13
CA LEU A 22 21.53 7.42 -21.09
C LEU A 22 21.68 8.84 -21.67
N PHE A 23 22.39 9.00 -22.80
CA PHE A 23 22.67 10.33 -23.37
C PHE A 23 21.44 11.05 -23.96
N THR A 24 20.35 10.35 -24.25
CA THR A 24 19.08 10.99 -24.66
C THR A 24 18.18 11.36 -23.47
N ALA A 25 18.54 10.96 -22.25
CA ALA A 25 17.82 11.34 -21.03
C ALA A 25 18.45 12.54 -20.30
N THR A 26 19.68 12.95 -20.62
CA THR A 26 20.48 13.88 -19.78
C THR A 26 20.85 15.23 -20.42
N LEU A 27 20.22 15.64 -21.53
CA LEU A 27 20.41 17.01 -22.05
C LEU A 27 19.24 17.94 -21.70
N SER A 28 19.02 18.15 -20.39
CA SER A 28 18.44 19.35 -19.76
C SER A 28 18.45 19.19 -18.22
N ALA A 29 19.60 18.89 -17.65
CA ALA A 29 19.79 18.90 -16.20
C ALA A 29 21.15 19.55 -15.88
N GLN A 30 21.30 20.81 -16.29
CA GLN A 30 22.37 21.67 -15.84
C GLN A 30 21.74 22.89 -15.18
N LEU A 31 21.43 22.74 -13.90
CA LEU A 31 21.66 23.78 -12.89
C LEU A 31 21.56 23.13 -11.52
N VAL A 32 22.66 23.26 -10.79
CA VAL A 32 22.84 22.89 -9.40
C VAL A 32 21.75 23.54 -8.57
N GLN A 33 20.91 22.72 -7.93
CA GLN A 33 20.24 23.07 -6.69
C GLN A 33 19.92 21.76 -5.97
N GLU A 34 20.26 21.68 -4.69
CA GLU A 34 19.87 20.60 -3.79
C GLU A 34 18.37 20.32 -3.97
N MET A 35 18.01 19.11 -4.40
CA MET A 35 16.63 18.69 -4.55
C MET A 35 16.33 17.64 -3.50
N ASP A 36 15.64 18.04 -2.43
CA ASP A 36 14.73 17.13 -1.75
C ASP A 36 13.62 16.79 -2.75
N GLY A 37 13.74 15.61 -3.37
CA GLY A 37 12.69 15.10 -4.25
C GLY A 37 11.45 14.78 -3.42
N PRO A 38 10.23 15.18 -3.84
CA PRO A 38 9.02 14.69 -3.19
C PRO A 38 8.81 13.24 -3.60
N VAL A 39 9.12 12.36 -2.66
CA VAL A 39 8.83 10.93 -2.63
C VAL A 39 7.42 10.75 -2.07
N SER A 40 6.72 9.66 -2.40
CA SER A 40 5.66 9.16 -1.53
C SER A 40 6.30 8.77 -0.19
N GLN A 41 6.45 9.73 0.71
CA GLN A 41 6.90 9.47 2.07
C GLN A 41 5.67 9.16 2.90
N LEU A 42 5.59 7.93 3.38
CA LEU A 42 4.76 7.59 4.52
C LEU A 42 5.36 8.34 5.72
N THR A 43 4.73 9.46 6.10
CA THR A 43 5.11 10.25 7.26
C THR A 43 4.33 9.75 8.48
N LEU A 44 4.94 9.89 9.65
CA LEU A 44 4.30 9.60 10.93
C LEU A 44 3.77 10.91 11.50
N ASP A 45 2.51 10.94 11.91
CA ASP A 45 1.96 12.17 12.48
C ASP A 45 2.40 12.26 13.94
N SER A 46 2.06 13.36 14.60
CA SER A 46 2.36 13.54 16.02
C SER A 46 1.65 12.54 16.95
N LYS A 47 0.78 11.67 16.41
CA LYS A 47 0.05 10.61 17.11
C LYS A 47 0.56 9.21 16.74
N GLY A 48 1.55 9.09 15.85
CA GLY A 48 2.11 7.81 15.41
C GLY A 48 1.30 7.13 14.30
N ASP A 49 0.31 7.81 13.71
CA ASP A 49 -0.41 7.34 12.55
C ASP A 49 0.46 7.52 11.30
N ILE A 50 0.50 6.50 10.44
CA ILE A 50 1.28 6.53 9.20
C ILE A 50 0.36 6.99 8.08
N PHE A 51 0.70 8.12 7.46
CA PHE A 51 -0.07 8.74 6.40
C PHE A 51 0.84 9.11 5.23
N CYS A 52 0.33 9.03 4.01
CA CYS A 52 0.97 9.69 2.88
C CYS A 52 0.67 11.19 3.00
N GLU A 53 1.68 12.05 3.03
CA GLU A 53 1.50 13.48 3.26
C GLU A 53 0.72 14.16 2.12
N ILE A 54 -0.61 14.32 2.27
CA ILE A 54 -1.47 15.28 1.55
C ILE A 54 -2.65 15.72 2.47
N HIS A 55 -2.86 17.02 2.65
CA HIS A 55 -4.13 17.58 3.17
C HIS A 55 -5.23 17.56 2.08
N ALA A 56 -6.50 17.21 2.31
CA ALA A 56 -7.20 16.86 3.55
C ALA A 56 -8.39 15.92 3.24
N ASP A 57 -8.59 14.97 4.15
CA ASP A 57 -9.85 14.27 4.43
C ASP A 57 -10.95 15.30 4.78
N ASP A 58 -11.58 15.89 3.76
CA ASP A 58 -12.58 16.94 3.92
C ASP A 58 -14.00 16.47 3.56
N GLN A 59 -14.97 17.32 3.87
CA GLN A 59 -16.39 17.05 3.62
C GLN A 59 -16.70 16.86 2.13
N ALA A 60 -15.84 17.32 1.21
CA ALA A 60 -15.98 17.08 -0.21
C ALA A 60 -15.55 15.64 -0.59
N SER A 61 -14.51 15.09 0.03
CA SER A 61 -14.14 13.66 -0.11
C SER A 61 -15.31 12.74 0.29
N PHE A 62 -15.90 12.97 1.47
CA PHE A 62 -17.03 12.17 1.99
C PHE A 62 -18.32 12.28 1.16
N GLN A 63 -18.64 13.46 0.61
CA GLN A 63 -19.81 13.64 -0.26
C GLN A 63 -19.65 12.99 -1.64
N HIS A 64 -18.41 12.80 -2.10
CA HIS A 64 -18.11 12.19 -3.39
C HIS A 64 -18.06 10.64 -3.30
N TYR A 65 -17.46 10.08 -2.26
CA TYR A 65 -17.50 8.63 -1.96
C TYR A 65 -18.94 8.09 -1.91
N ASN A 66 -19.85 8.79 -1.20
CA ASN A 66 -21.27 8.42 -1.13
C ASN A 66 -22.00 8.50 -2.50
N ALA A 67 -21.46 9.23 -3.47
CA ALA A 67 -21.96 9.23 -4.84
C ALA A 67 -21.35 8.11 -5.70
N GLY A 68 -20.17 7.58 -5.34
CA GLY A 68 -19.48 6.45 -5.96
C GLY A 68 -20.25 5.12 -5.86
N VAL A 69 -21.15 4.98 -4.87
CA VAL A 69 -22.11 3.87 -4.76
C VAL A 69 -23.05 3.77 -5.99
N LYS A 70 -23.11 4.82 -6.83
CA LYS A 70 -23.81 4.83 -8.11
C LYS A 70 -22.86 5.04 -9.28
N LYS A 71 -22.19 3.97 -9.74
CA LYS A 71 -21.35 3.90 -10.97
C LYS A 71 -20.40 5.10 -11.15
N SER A 72 -19.09 4.88 -10.95
CA SER A 72 -18.01 5.83 -11.29
C SER A 72 -18.36 6.64 -12.52
N GLY A 73 -18.19 7.95 -12.43
CA GLY A 73 -18.40 8.83 -13.56
C GLY A 73 -17.74 10.17 -13.33
N MET A 74 -16.99 10.60 -14.32
CA MET A 74 -16.28 11.87 -14.33
C MET A 74 -17.27 13.01 -14.11
N LYS A 75 -17.19 13.71 -12.97
CA LYS A 75 -18.04 14.87 -12.67
C LYS A 75 -17.34 16.15 -13.14
N VAL A 76 -17.96 16.88 -14.06
CA VAL A 76 -17.45 18.16 -14.57
C VAL A 76 -18.50 19.24 -14.33
N ASN A 77 -18.18 20.28 -13.56
CA ASN A 77 -19.10 21.39 -13.24
C ASN A 77 -20.49 20.91 -12.74
N GLY A 78 -20.52 19.86 -11.92
CA GLY A 78 -21.77 19.27 -11.40
C GLY A 78 -22.53 18.35 -12.37
N LYS A 79 -21.99 18.07 -13.57
CA LYS A 79 -22.56 17.10 -14.52
C LYS A 79 -21.73 15.83 -14.59
N THR A 80 -22.39 14.68 -14.37
CA THR A 80 -21.76 13.35 -14.44
C THR A 80 -21.65 12.88 -15.90
N LEU A 81 -20.43 12.59 -16.34
CA LEU A 81 -20.10 11.89 -17.58
C LEU A 81 -19.96 10.40 -17.24
N LYS A 82 -20.77 9.56 -17.89
CA LYS A 82 -20.79 8.11 -17.64
C LYS A 82 -19.62 7.44 -18.35
N PRO A 83 -18.75 6.68 -17.66
CA PRO A 83 -17.77 5.81 -18.28
C PRO A 83 -18.49 4.65 -18.97
N GLY A 84 -17.77 3.98 -19.87
CA GLY A 84 -18.21 2.76 -20.50
C GLY A 84 -18.66 1.72 -19.45
N LYS A 85 -19.60 0.86 -19.82
CA LYS A 85 -20.10 -0.18 -18.91
C LYS A 85 -18.93 -1.07 -18.47
N SER A 86 -18.59 -1.05 -17.17
CA SER A 86 -17.77 -2.10 -16.56
C SER A 86 -18.49 -3.44 -16.77
N HIS A 87 -17.82 -4.33 -17.51
CA HIS A 87 -18.29 -5.69 -17.75
C HIS A 87 -17.71 -6.58 -16.66
N LYS A 88 -18.52 -6.99 -15.68
CA LYS A 88 -18.15 -8.01 -14.71
C LYS A 88 -18.00 -9.35 -15.44
N SER A 89 -16.76 -9.74 -15.73
CA SER A 89 -16.42 -11.11 -16.10
C SER A 89 -16.53 -11.99 -14.84
N ARG A 90 -16.74 -13.31 -14.98
CA ARG A 90 -16.71 -14.23 -13.84
C ARG A 90 -15.27 -14.27 -13.30
N GLY A 91 -15.02 -13.57 -12.19
CA GLY A 91 -13.68 -13.30 -11.64
C GLY A 91 -13.23 -11.87 -12.00
N GLY A 92 -12.77 -11.11 -11.01
CA GLY A 92 -12.30 -9.73 -11.16
C GLY A 92 -12.78 -8.78 -10.05
N ALA A 93 -12.03 -7.71 -9.80
CA ALA A 93 -12.35 -6.68 -8.81
C ALA A 93 -13.23 -5.57 -9.40
N GLU A 94 -14.07 -4.96 -8.57
CA GLU A 94 -14.79 -3.73 -8.91
C GLU A 94 -13.99 -2.53 -8.41
N ILE A 95 -13.40 -1.75 -9.33
CA ILE A 95 -12.61 -0.57 -9.00
C ILE A 95 -13.37 0.68 -9.43
N PHE A 96 -13.71 1.52 -8.47
CA PHE A 96 -14.35 2.81 -8.69
C PHE A 96 -13.33 3.93 -8.65
N VAL A 97 -13.37 4.83 -9.64
CA VAL A 97 -12.48 5.99 -9.69
C VAL A 97 -13.26 7.28 -9.75
N ASP A 98 -12.86 8.22 -8.90
CA ASP A 98 -13.27 9.62 -8.95
C ASP A 98 -12.09 10.51 -9.38
N PHE A 99 -12.37 11.41 -10.32
CA PHE A 99 -11.36 12.26 -10.95
C PHE A 99 -11.42 13.69 -10.42
N TYR A 100 -10.26 14.21 -10.02
CA TYR A 100 -10.07 15.54 -9.46
C TYR A 100 -9.06 16.32 -10.30
N LEU A 101 -9.44 17.52 -10.74
CA LEU A 101 -8.55 18.46 -11.41
C LEU A 101 -8.32 19.68 -10.52
N PHE A 102 -7.14 19.76 -9.91
CA PHE A 102 -6.75 20.87 -9.03
C PHE A 102 -5.81 21.88 -9.70
N ASP A 103 -5.42 21.64 -10.95
CA ASP A 103 -4.70 22.62 -11.74
C ASP A 103 -5.63 23.33 -12.75
N PRO A 104 -6.01 24.59 -12.51
CA PRO A 104 -6.86 25.34 -13.43
C PRO A 104 -6.17 25.68 -14.75
N ALA A 105 -4.84 25.57 -14.84
CA ALA A 105 -4.08 25.82 -16.07
C ALA A 105 -4.03 24.60 -17.01
N PHE A 106 -4.39 23.41 -16.52
CA PHE A 106 -4.33 22.20 -17.32
C PHE A 106 -5.48 22.15 -18.34
N PRO A 107 -5.20 22.00 -19.64
CA PRO A 107 -6.24 22.06 -20.66
C PRO A 107 -7.29 20.95 -20.48
N PHE A 108 -8.56 21.34 -20.45
CA PHE A 108 -9.67 20.42 -20.18
C PHE A 108 -9.73 19.24 -21.16
N ASN A 109 -9.44 19.46 -22.44
CA ASN A 109 -9.37 18.39 -23.44
C ASN A 109 -8.26 17.36 -23.14
N GLN A 110 -7.11 17.81 -22.63
CA GLN A 110 -6.03 16.91 -22.19
C GLN A 110 -6.46 16.14 -20.94
N PHE A 111 -7.14 16.79 -19.99
CA PHE A 111 -7.71 16.11 -18.82
C PHE A 111 -8.68 14.99 -19.21
N ILE A 112 -9.54 15.18 -20.21
CA ILE A 112 -10.42 14.09 -20.70
C ILE A 112 -9.62 12.92 -21.25
N GLN A 113 -8.56 13.19 -22.03
CA GLN A 113 -7.70 12.15 -22.58
C GLN A 113 -6.97 11.39 -21.46
N ALA A 114 -6.43 12.12 -20.48
CA ALA A 114 -5.76 11.54 -19.32
C ALA A 114 -6.71 10.69 -18.47
N ALA A 115 -7.92 11.18 -18.17
CA ALA A 115 -8.93 10.40 -17.45
C ALA A 115 -9.36 9.13 -18.21
N THR A 116 -9.41 9.17 -19.55
CA THR A 116 -9.69 8.00 -20.39
C THR A 116 -8.55 6.98 -20.33
N ALA A 117 -7.30 7.45 -20.43
CA ALA A 117 -6.12 6.59 -20.28
C ALA A 117 -6.02 5.99 -18.87
N PHE A 118 -6.37 6.76 -17.84
CA PHE A 118 -6.47 6.28 -16.47
C PHE A 118 -7.50 5.16 -16.34
N GLN A 119 -8.72 5.37 -16.86
CA GLN A 119 -9.77 4.34 -16.82
C GLN A 119 -9.32 3.07 -17.55
N SER A 120 -8.56 3.18 -18.64
CA SER A 120 -7.98 2.00 -19.30
C SER A 120 -7.03 1.22 -18.39
N ALA A 121 -6.23 1.89 -17.54
CA ALA A 121 -5.36 1.22 -16.57
C ALA A 121 -6.17 0.55 -15.44
N VAL A 122 -7.26 1.19 -15.00
CA VAL A 122 -8.21 0.63 -14.03
C VAL A 122 -8.84 -0.65 -14.57
N ASP A 123 -9.30 -0.63 -15.83
CA ASP A 123 -9.93 -1.79 -16.47
C ASP A 123 -8.94 -2.96 -16.60
N ILE A 124 -7.64 -2.68 -16.80
CA ILE A 124 -6.59 -3.70 -16.79
C ILE A 124 -6.45 -4.31 -15.39
N TRP A 125 -6.32 -3.49 -14.34
CA TRP A 125 -6.21 -4.02 -12.98
C TRP A 125 -7.44 -4.80 -12.55
N ALA A 126 -8.65 -4.30 -12.82
CA ALA A 126 -9.92 -4.96 -12.49
C ALA A 126 -10.04 -6.39 -13.06
N GLN A 127 -9.38 -6.67 -14.19
CA GLN A 127 -9.35 -8.01 -14.81
C GLN A 127 -8.26 -8.94 -14.24
N ASN A 128 -7.26 -8.39 -13.55
CA ASN A 128 -6.07 -9.09 -13.10
C ASN A 128 -6.02 -9.38 -11.59
N ILE A 129 -6.90 -8.74 -10.82
CA ILE A 129 -7.08 -9.00 -9.39
C ILE A 129 -8.54 -9.37 -9.09
N ASP A 130 -8.75 -10.19 -8.06
CA ASP A 130 -10.07 -10.64 -7.62
C ASP A 130 -10.41 -10.08 -6.23
N SER A 131 -11.59 -9.46 -6.10
CA SER A 131 -12.08 -8.92 -4.83
C SER A 131 -13.59 -8.90 -4.79
N ASP A 132 -14.16 -9.42 -3.70
CA ASP A 132 -15.57 -9.28 -3.37
C ASP A 132 -15.90 -7.92 -2.72
N VAL A 133 -14.87 -7.18 -2.29
CA VAL A 133 -14.98 -5.83 -1.74
C VAL A 133 -14.59 -4.82 -2.83
N PRO A 134 -15.43 -3.82 -3.14
CA PRO A 134 -15.08 -2.77 -4.09
C PRO A 134 -13.87 -1.96 -3.65
N ILE A 135 -13.09 -1.48 -4.61
CA ILE A 135 -11.91 -0.63 -4.38
C ILE A 135 -12.20 0.78 -4.86
N TYR A 136 -11.95 1.79 -4.04
CA TYR A 136 -12.18 3.19 -4.34
C TYR A 136 -10.87 3.96 -4.54
N VAL A 137 -10.75 4.64 -5.67
CA VAL A 137 -9.55 5.38 -6.08
C VAL A 137 -9.88 6.86 -6.29
N ALA A 138 -9.08 7.73 -5.69
CA ALA A 138 -9.05 9.16 -6.01
C ALA A 138 -7.90 9.45 -7.00
N ALA A 139 -8.25 9.84 -8.22
CA ALA A 139 -7.30 10.25 -9.26
C ALA A 139 -7.17 11.78 -9.27
N VAL A 140 -6.01 12.29 -8.84
CA VAL A 140 -5.74 13.72 -8.60
C VAL A 140 -4.76 14.27 -9.64
N PHE A 141 -5.22 15.22 -10.44
CA PHE A 141 -4.40 15.95 -11.41
C PHE A 141 -4.01 17.32 -10.83
N ARG A 142 -2.71 17.49 -10.57
CA ARG A 142 -2.16 18.71 -9.97
C ARG A 142 -0.74 18.98 -10.44
N GLN A 143 -0.24 20.19 -10.16
CA GLN A 143 1.16 20.50 -10.40
C GLN A 143 2.03 19.72 -9.41
N LEU A 144 2.97 18.92 -9.91
CA LEU A 144 3.96 18.20 -9.10
C LEU A 144 5.35 18.81 -9.32
N GLY A 145 6.31 18.40 -8.48
CA GLY A 145 7.70 18.85 -8.59
C GLY A 145 8.33 18.49 -9.95
N PRO A 146 9.39 19.20 -10.37
CA PRO A 146 10.11 18.89 -11.61
C PRO A 146 10.56 17.43 -11.67
N GLY A 147 10.36 16.78 -12.81
CA GLY A 147 10.75 15.38 -13.01
C GLY A 147 9.78 14.33 -12.44
N VAL A 148 8.75 14.74 -11.69
CA VAL A 148 7.76 13.82 -11.12
C VAL A 148 6.62 13.59 -12.12
N LEU A 149 6.45 12.33 -12.51
CA LEU A 149 5.38 11.89 -13.41
C LEU A 149 4.06 11.71 -12.65
N GLY A 150 4.11 10.97 -11.55
CA GLY A 150 2.98 10.69 -10.68
C GLY A 150 3.42 10.07 -9.37
N SER A 151 2.45 9.75 -8.53
CA SER A 151 2.64 8.98 -7.31
C SER A 151 1.33 8.33 -6.88
N ALA A 152 1.34 7.12 -6.37
CA ALA A 152 0.19 6.57 -5.67
C ALA A 152 0.59 5.67 -4.50
N GLY A 153 -0.37 5.48 -3.60
CA GLY A 153 -0.22 4.60 -2.47
C GLY A 153 -1.56 4.33 -1.81
N PRO A 154 -1.60 3.35 -0.89
CA PRO A 154 -2.77 3.15 -0.07
C PRO A 154 -2.95 4.38 0.85
N THR A 155 -4.20 4.78 1.07
CA THR A 155 -4.53 5.87 2.00
C THR A 155 -4.27 5.49 3.46
N ARG A 156 -4.44 4.21 3.78
CA ARG A 156 -4.22 3.61 5.09
C ARG A 156 -3.54 2.27 4.99
N ILE A 157 -2.94 1.85 6.09
CA ILE A 157 -2.40 0.51 6.26
C ILE A 157 -3.01 -0.17 7.48
N TYR A 158 -3.22 -1.48 7.39
CA TYR A 158 -3.82 -2.30 8.45
C TYR A 158 -2.93 -3.49 8.77
N ALA A 159 -2.90 -3.86 10.05
CA ALA A 159 -2.23 -5.07 10.54
C ALA A 159 -3.11 -5.74 11.59
N ASN A 160 -2.94 -7.06 11.73
CA ASN A 160 -3.57 -7.86 12.80
C ASN A 160 -5.11 -7.82 12.84
N ALA A 161 -5.77 -7.47 11.74
CA ALA A 161 -7.19 -7.74 11.55
C ALA A 161 -7.41 -9.23 11.23
N GLU A 162 -8.58 -9.77 11.58
CA GLU A 162 -8.93 -11.15 11.29
C GLU A 162 -8.88 -11.42 9.77
N GLY A 163 -8.13 -12.44 9.34
CA GLY A 163 -7.93 -12.77 7.93
C GLY A 163 -6.62 -12.23 7.34
N LEU A 164 -5.94 -11.30 8.03
CA LEU A 164 -4.60 -10.85 7.67
C LEU A 164 -3.53 -11.74 8.28
N GLU A 165 -2.37 -11.82 7.62
CA GLU A 165 -1.17 -12.36 8.27
C GLU A 165 -0.84 -11.51 9.50
N ARG A 166 -0.58 -12.17 10.64
CA ARG A 166 -0.11 -11.50 11.85
C ARG A 166 1.20 -10.75 11.58
N ASP A 167 1.42 -9.71 12.38
CA ASP A 167 2.67 -8.95 12.42
C ASP A 167 3.07 -8.40 11.04
N SER A 168 2.08 -8.02 10.21
CA SER A 168 2.30 -7.56 8.84
C SER A 168 1.35 -6.43 8.47
N TRP A 169 1.88 -5.38 7.87
CA TRP A 169 1.07 -4.29 7.32
C TRP A 169 0.62 -4.55 5.89
N TYR A 170 -0.64 -4.22 5.61
CA TYR A 170 -1.29 -4.31 4.31
C TYR A 170 -1.83 -2.94 3.92
N GLY A 171 -1.72 -2.56 2.65
CA GLY A 171 -2.44 -1.39 2.12
C GLY A 171 -3.95 -1.62 2.13
N ASN A 172 -4.71 -0.55 2.30
CA ASN A 172 -6.17 -0.56 2.52
C ASN A 172 -6.92 -1.54 1.59
N ALA A 173 -6.79 -1.37 0.27
CA ALA A 173 -7.49 -2.21 -0.72
C ALA A 173 -7.23 -3.72 -0.56
N LEU A 174 -6.00 -4.12 -0.26
CA LEU A 174 -5.65 -5.53 -0.06
C LEU A 174 -6.14 -6.04 1.31
N ALA A 175 -6.10 -5.20 2.33
CA ALA A 175 -6.61 -5.54 3.65
C ALA A 175 -8.12 -5.81 3.60
N ASP A 176 -8.88 -4.91 3.00
CA ASP A 176 -10.32 -5.03 2.80
C ASP A 176 -10.70 -6.32 2.09
N LYS A 177 -10.00 -6.60 0.98
CA LYS A 177 -10.17 -7.82 0.20
C LYS A 177 -9.94 -9.08 1.04
N LEU A 178 -8.93 -9.10 1.90
CA LEU A 178 -8.58 -10.27 2.71
C LEU A 178 -9.50 -10.45 3.92
N VAL A 179 -9.99 -9.35 4.51
CA VAL A 179 -10.98 -9.37 5.60
C VAL A 179 -12.38 -9.68 5.06
N GLY A 180 -12.66 -9.31 3.80
CA GLY A 180 -13.97 -9.46 3.17
C GLY A 180 -14.95 -8.33 3.51
N ALA A 181 -14.45 -7.19 4.01
CA ALA A 181 -15.23 -5.99 4.29
C ALA A 181 -14.38 -4.74 4.10
N ASP A 182 -15.03 -3.63 3.73
CA ASP A 182 -14.42 -2.30 3.68
C ASP A 182 -14.09 -1.83 5.12
N LEU A 183 -12.81 -1.69 5.44
CA LEU A 183 -12.31 -1.36 6.78
C LEU A 183 -12.36 0.14 7.09
N ASP A 184 -12.45 1.00 6.07
CA ASP A 184 -12.76 2.43 6.24
C ASP A 184 -13.72 2.92 5.14
N PRO A 185 -15.03 2.68 5.31
CA PRO A 185 -16.05 3.06 4.33
C PRO A 185 -16.26 4.57 4.19
N SER A 186 -15.43 5.40 4.81
CA SER A 186 -15.48 6.85 4.69
C SER A 186 -14.35 7.41 3.83
N ALA A 187 -13.37 6.59 3.46
CA ALA A 187 -12.17 7.00 2.75
C ALA A 187 -12.04 6.28 1.38
N TYR A 188 -11.21 6.85 0.52
CA TYR A 188 -10.70 6.12 -0.65
C TYR A 188 -9.67 5.09 -0.19
N ASP A 189 -9.51 4.00 -0.93
CA ASP A 189 -8.46 3.01 -0.67
C ASP A 189 -7.11 3.45 -1.22
N ILE A 190 -7.15 4.12 -2.38
CA ILE A 190 -5.96 4.56 -3.11
C ILE A 190 -6.10 6.04 -3.47
N VAL A 191 -5.03 6.80 -3.25
CA VAL A 191 -4.88 8.13 -3.81
C VAL A 191 -3.74 8.10 -4.81
N ALA A 192 -4.01 8.57 -6.03
CA ALA A 192 -3.06 8.60 -7.12
C ALA A 192 -2.96 10.02 -7.71
N ASN A 193 -1.77 10.60 -7.69
CA ASN A 193 -1.45 11.95 -8.13
C ASN A 193 -0.71 11.91 -9.46
N PHE A 194 -1.07 12.82 -10.37
CA PHE A 194 -0.43 12.93 -11.68
C PHE A 194 -0.11 14.37 -12.02
N SER A 195 1.09 14.57 -12.57
CA SER A 195 1.61 15.89 -12.89
C SER A 195 0.92 16.48 -14.11
N THR A 196 0.33 17.65 -13.92
CA THR A 196 -0.28 18.47 -14.99
C THR A 196 0.74 19.34 -15.72
N VAL A 197 1.96 19.45 -15.19
CA VAL A 197 3.04 20.30 -15.72
C VAL A 197 4.17 19.48 -16.35
N PHE A 198 4.10 18.15 -16.27
CA PHE A 198 5.09 17.30 -16.91
C PHE A 198 4.92 17.34 -18.44
N PRO A 199 6.01 17.63 -19.20
CA PRO A 199 5.92 17.76 -20.65
C PRO A 199 5.89 16.38 -21.35
N ASN A 200 5.35 16.36 -22.57
CA ASN A 200 5.41 15.19 -23.48
C ASN A 200 4.64 13.96 -22.97
N TRP A 201 3.43 14.18 -22.44
CA TRP A 201 2.51 13.09 -22.17
C TRP A 201 1.88 12.55 -23.45
N TYR A 202 1.88 11.22 -23.57
CA TYR A 202 1.07 10.49 -24.52
C TYR A 202 -0.14 9.86 -23.81
N TYR A 203 -1.34 10.36 -24.13
CA TYR A 203 -2.60 9.90 -23.51
C TYR A 203 -3.33 8.83 -24.35
N GLY A 204 -2.71 8.31 -25.41
CA GLY A 204 -3.29 7.23 -26.20
C GLY A 204 -3.35 5.92 -25.42
N THR A 205 -4.27 5.04 -25.79
CA THR A 205 -4.46 3.71 -25.20
C THR A 205 -4.17 2.58 -26.19
N ASP A 206 -3.49 2.88 -27.29
CA ASP A 206 -3.15 1.93 -28.35
C ASP A 206 -1.74 1.35 -28.21
N GLY A 207 -0.95 1.82 -27.23
CA GLY A 207 0.45 1.43 -27.03
C GLY A 207 1.41 1.99 -28.08
N GLN A 208 1.00 2.96 -28.90
CA GLN A 208 1.83 3.58 -29.95
C GLN A 208 2.49 4.88 -29.47
N THR A 209 3.09 4.84 -28.28
CA THR A 209 3.75 5.99 -27.67
C THR A 209 4.90 6.48 -28.55
N PRO A 210 4.90 7.75 -28.97
CA PRO A 210 6.02 8.32 -29.71
C PRO A 210 7.32 8.27 -28.91
N ALA A 211 8.45 8.10 -29.59
CA ALA A 211 9.77 7.94 -28.96
C ALA A 211 10.19 9.12 -28.05
N GLY A 212 9.59 10.30 -28.22
CA GLY A 212 9.86 11.49 -27.41
C GLY A 212 8.99 11.63 -26.16
N ASP A 213 7.93 10.83 -26.06
CA ASP A 213 6.83 10.99 -25.11
C ASP A 213 6.83 9.90 -24.05
N PHE A 214 6.15 10.15 -22.93
CA PHE A 214 5.89 9.18 -21.87
C PHE A 214 4.45 8.69 -21.96
N ASP A 215 4.25 7.38 -21.90
CA ASP A 215 2.92 6.78 -21.94
C ASP A 215 2.19 7.00 -20.60
N PHE A 216 1.14 7.81 -20.62
CA PHE A 216 0.41 8.16 -19.40
C PHE A 216 -0.31 6.95 -18.80
N ARG A 217 -0.91 6.08 -19.64
CA ARG A 217 -1.58 4.87 -19.17
C ARG A 217 -0.61 3.97 -18.42
N THR A 218 0.60 3.81 -18.92
CA THR A 218 1.66 3.02 -18.29
C THR A 218 2.01 3.56 -16.91
N VAL A 219 2.15 4.89 -16.78
CA VAL A 219 2.41 5.52 -15.48
C VAL A 219 1.23 5.27 -14.53
N VAL A 220 -0.02 5.46 -14.98
CA VAL A 220 -1.18 5.12 -14.13
C VAL A 220 -1.17 3.65 -13.71
N LEU A 221 -0.90 2.73 -14.65
CA LEU A 221 -0.88 1.30 -14.37
C LEU A 221 0.17 0.93 -13.32
N HIS A 222 1.35 1.56 -13.41
CA HIS A 222 2.45 1.45 -12.44
C HIS A 222 2.04 1.98 -11.06
N GLU A 223 1.55 3.23 -11.00
CA GLU A 223 1.16 3.87 -9.74
C GLU A 223 0.02 3.10 -9.04
N LEU A 224 -1.00 2.65 -9.78
CA LEU A 224 -2.05 1.80 -9.22
C LEU A 224 -1.48 0.49 -8.64
N GLY A 225 -0.38 -0.04 -9.20
CA GLY A 225 0.33 -1.18 -8.63
C GLY A 225 0.82 -0.92 -7.21
N HIS A 226 1.40 0.26 -6.95
CA HIS A 226 1.78 0.67 -5.60
C HIS A 226 0.57 0.82 -4.67
N GLY A 227 -0.48 1.49 -5.14
CA GLY A 227 -1.74 1.64 -4.40
C GLY A 227 -2.38 0.31 -3.98
N LEU A 228 -2.25 -0.71 -4.83
CA LEU A 228 -2.78 -2.05 -4.58
C LEU A 228 -1.87 -2.94 -3.71
N GLY A 229 -0.70 -2.45 -3.28
CA GLY A 229 0.14 -3.18 -2.32
C GLY A 229 1.55 -3.53 -2.80
N PHE A 230 1.99 -3.04 -3.97
CA PHE A 230 3.39 -3.16 -4.38
C PHE A 230 4.27 -2.13 -3.65
N PHE A 231 4.36 -2.21 -2.33
CA PHE A 231 5.19 -1.31 -1.52
C PHE A 231 5.82 -2.05 -0.35
N GLY A 232 7.08 -1.73 -0.08
CA GLY A 232 7.82 -2.19 1.08
C GLY A 232 7.97 -1.15 2.17
N SER A 233 8.50 -1.57 3.32
CA SER A 233 8.83 -0.67 4.44
C SER A 233 10.32 -0.43 4.64
N MET A 234 11.17 -1.05 3.80
CA MET A 234 12.63 -0.94 3.91
C MET A 234 13.11 0.46 3.55
N THR A 235 14.12 0.95 4.26
CA THR A 235 14.85 2.18 3.95
C THR A 235 16.31 2.05 4.35
N VAL A 236 17.17 2.89 3.76
CA VAL A 236 18.56 3.05 4.16
C VAL A 236 18.87 4.53 4.30
N ASP A 237 19.47 4.91 5.43
CA ASP A 237 20.07 6.23 5.58
C ASP A 237 21.43 6.25 4.86
N ASN A 238 21.49 6.96 3.72
CA ASN A 238 22.71 7.07 2.92
C ASN A 238 23.90 7.71 3.64
N ASN A 239 23.67 8.49 4.71
CA ASN A 239 24.76 9.10 5.46
C ASN A 239 25.43 8.11 6.42
N THR A 240 24.65 7.18 6.98
CA THR A 240 25.12 6.24 8.00
C THR A 240 25.28 4.82 7.49
N GLY A 241 24.69 4.48 6.34
CA GLY A 241 24.58 3.12 5.82
C GLY A 241 23.68 2.22 6.65
N VAL A 242 22.89 2.78 7.58
CA VAL A 242 21.99 2.00 8.43
C VAL A 242 20.70 1.71 7.68
N GLY A 243 20.37 0.42 7.56
CA GLY A 243 19.09 -0.04 7.03
C GLY A 243 18.07 -0.21 8.15
N SER A 244 16.81 0.12 7.87
CA SER A 244 15.68 -0.10 8.77
C SER A 244 14.44 -0.54 8.00
N TYR A 245 13.47 -1.09 8.73
CA TYR A 245 12.20 -1.50 8.18
C TYR A 245 11.06 -1.37 9.19
N GLY A 246 9.86 -1.44 8.63
CA GLY A 246 8.61 -1.57 9.35
C GLY A 246 7.93 -0.26 9.68
N PHE A 247 6.70 -0.42 10.13
CA PHE A 247 5.75 0.63 10.46
C PHE A 247 5.22 0.38 11.89
N GLY A 248 4.93 1.44 12.67
CA GLY A 248 4.31 1.34 14.01
C GLY A 248 5.16 1.84 15.20
N ILE A 249 5.37 3.15 15.34
CA ILE A 249 6.16 3.73 16.44
C ILE A 249 5.37 3.70 17.78
N PRO A 250 6.00 3.38 18.93
CA PRO A 250 7.21 2.60 19.14
C PRO A 250 6.83 1.25 19.75
N ASN A 251 6.79 0.22 18.90
CA ASN A 251 6.62 -1.20 19.26
C ASN A 251 5.15 -1.64 19.44
N PRO A 252 4.73 -2.75 18.79
CA PRO A 252 5.52 -3.57 17.87
C PRO A 252 5.67 -2.96 16.48
N VAL A 253 6.91 -2.96 15.97
CA VAL A 253 7.24 -2.58 14.58
C VAL A 253 7.05 -3.82 13.71
N TYR A 254 6.19 -3.70 12.70
CA TYR A 254 5.93 -4.80 11.78
C TYR A 254 6.38 -4.45 10.35
N PRO A 255 6.89 -5.42 9.58
CA PRO A 255 7.14 -5.22 8.16
C PRO A 255 5.84 -5.07 7.36
N ALA A 256 5.91 -4.51 6.16
CA ALA A 256 4.86 -4.66 5.17
C ALA A 256 4.78 -6.12 4.71
N ILE A 257 3.60 -6.56 4.26
CA ILE A 257 3.43 -7.92 3.73
C ILE A 257 4.38 -8.21 2.57
N TYR A 258 4.66 -7.20 1.74
CA TYR A 258 5.61 -7.25 0.63
C TYR A 258 7.03 -7.59 1.11
N ASP A 259 7.46 -7.06 2.26
CA ASP A 259 8.83 -7.28 2.76
C ASP A 259 9.12 -8.73 3.09
N ARG A 260 8.08 -9.48 3.42
CA ARG A 260 8.18 -10.90 3.75
C ARG A 260 8.52 -11.78 2.56
N LEU A 261 8.45 -11.24 1.35
CA LEU A 261 8.90 -11.92 0.13
C LEU A 261 10.41 -11.76 -0.09
N ALA A 262 11.05 -10.76 0.52
CA ALA A 262 12.41 -10.37 0.16
C ALA A 262 13.49 -11.28 0.76
N ASN A 263 14.36 -11.78 -0.11
CA ASN A 263 15.50 -12.58 0.25
C ASN A 263 16.82 -11.97 -0.28
N SER A 264 17.88 -12.14 0.50
CA SER A 264 19.26 -11.84 0.12
C SER A 264 19.75 -12.73 -1.04
N PRO A 265 20.89 -12.40 -1.68
CA PRO A 265 21.45 -13.18 -2.80
C PRO A 265 21.72 -14.66 -2.49
N ASP A 266 22.04 -14.99 -1.23
CA ASP A 266 22.20 -16.38 -0.76
C ASP A 266 20.86 -17.06 -0.38
N GLY A 267 19.74 -16.40 -0.68
CA GLY A 267 18.40 -16.94 -0.59
C GLY A 267 17.80 -16.94 0.82
N LYS A 268 18.36 -16.22 1.79
CA LYS A 268 17.77 -16.08 3.13
C LYS A 268 16.86 -14.86 3.21
N SER A 269 15.78 -14.94 3.98
CA SER A 269 14.93 -13.76 4.22
C SER A 269 15.74 -12.62 4.83
N ILE A 270 15.48 -11.39 4.40
CA ILE A 270 16.09 -10.18 4.95
C ILE A 270 15.46 -9.73 6.28
N LEU A 271 14.37 -10.36 6.71
CA LEU A 271 13.72 -10.11 8.01
C LEU A 271 14.30 -10.98 9.15
N LYS A 272 15.45 -11.61 8.93
CA LYS A 272 16.11 -12.44 9.94
C LYS A 272 16.90 -11.55 10.90
N GLU A 273 16.30 -11.18 12.03
CA GLU A 273 16.89 -10.31 13.05
C GLU A 273 18.31 -10.70 13.50
N ASN A 274 18.62 -11.99 13.58
CA ASN A 274 19.94 -12.46 13.98
C ASN A 274 21.03 -12.28 12.90
N ARG A 275 20.67 -11.79 11.71
CA ARG A 275 21.58 -11.57 10.58
C ARG A 275 21.45 -10.16 10.00
N TYR A 276 20.22 -9.71 9.81
CA TYR A 276 19.84 -8.44 9.23
C TYR A 276 18.90 -7.74 10.22
N GLY A 277 19.46 -7.38 11.38
CA GLY A 277 18.68 -6.74 12.44
C GLY A 277 18.11 -5.40 11.98
N ASN A 278 16.92 -5.06 12.45
CA ASN A 278 16.36 -3.74 12.18
C ASN A 278 17.26 -2.63 12.75
N ASN A 279 17.39 -1.51 12.04
CA ASN A 279 18.29 -0.39 12.38
C ASN A 279 19.77 -0.80 12.49
N THR A 280 20.27 -1.59 11.55
CA THR A 280 21.68 -2.01 11.51
C THR A 280 22.33 -1.74 10.17
N THR A 281 23.65 -1.58 10.17
CA THR A 281 24.43 -1.50 8.92
C THR A 281 24.41 -2.83 8.16
N ALA A 282 24.26 -3.98 8.84
CA ALA A 282 24.14 -5.27 8.16
C ALA A 282 22.89 -5.36 7.26
N LEU A 283 21.77 -4.76 7.67
CA LEU A 283 20.59 -4.60 6.82
C LEU A 283 20.84 -3.58 5.70
N GLY A 284 21.52 -2.47 5.99
CA GLY A 284 21.89 -1.48 4.99
C GLY A 284 22.79 -2.05 3.89
N ASP A 285 23.83 -2.81 4.26
CA ASP A 285 24.77 -3.45 3.35
C ASP A 285 24.06 -4.41 2.37
N VAL A 286 23.10 -5.20 2.85
CA VAL A 286 22.36 -6.13 1.97
C VAL A 286 21.38 -5.40 1.04
N LEU A 287 20.83 -4.26 1.47
CA LEU A 287 19.97 -3.41 0.64
C LEU A 287 20.78 -2.65 -0.41
N LEU A 288 21.94 -2.09 -0.04
CA LEU A 288 22.82 -1.35 -0.95
C LEU A 288 23.64 -2.27 -1.87
N GLY A 289 23.85 -3.53 -1.51
CA GLY A 289 24.61 -4.50 -2.32
C GLY A 289 23.77 -5.35 -3.28
N GLY A 290 22.58 -4.90 -3.69
CA GLY A 290 21.57 -5.70 -4.41
C GLY A 290 21.98 -6.25 -5.79
N PRO A 291 21.01 -6.75 -6.60
CA PRO A 291 19.57 -6.80 -6.35
C PRO A 291 19.18 -7.88 -5.32
N LEU A 292 18.05 -7.65 -4.64
CA LEU A 292 17.40 -8.67 -3.82
C LEU A 292 16.54 -9.61 -4.68
N THR A 293 16.01 -10.66 -4.06
CA THR A 293 15.11 -11.62 -4.73
C THR A 293 13.83 -11.81 -3.92
N ALA A 294 12.69 -11.43 -4.49
CA ALA A 294 11.38 -11.79 -3.98
C ALA A 294 11.07 -13.28 -4.24
N LYS A 295 10.55 -13.98 -3.24
CA LYS A 295 10.20 -15.40 -3.30
C LYS A 295 8.84 -15.68 -2.70
N GLY A 296 8.13 -16.58 -3.37
CA GLY A 296 6.86 -17.16 -2.93
C GLY A 296 6.44 -18.27 -3.90
N PRO A 297 5.41 -19.07 -3.57
CA PRO A 297 4.95 -20.18 -4.39
C PRO A 297 4.57 -19.78 -5.82
N ARG A 298 3.89 -18.64 -6.00
CA ARG A 298 3.47 -18.17 -7.33
C ARG A 298 4.63 -17.54 -8.06
N ILE A 299 5.45 -16.74 -7.37
CA ILE A 299 6.70 -16.20 -7.92
C ILE A 299 7.60 -17.32 -8.41
N LYS A 300 7.73 -18.41 -7.64
CA LYS A 300 8.53 -19.60 -8.00
C LYS A 300 8.06 -20.21 -9.32
N ILE A 301 6.75 -20.28 -9.55
CA ILE A 301 6.18 -20.77 -10.81
C ILE A 301 6.51 -19.80 -11.95
N ALA A 302 6.20 -18.51 -11.79
CA ALA A 302 6.39 -17.49 -12.82
C ALA A 302 7.87 -17.31 -13.22
N THR A 303 8.80 -17.52 -12.28
CA THR A 303 10.24 -17.28 -12.47
C THR A 303 11.05 -18.56 -12.68
N ASN A 304 10.40 -19.72 -12.85
CA ASN A 304 11.05 -21.03 -12.95
C ASN A 304 12.02 -21.29 -11.78
N GLY A 305 11.61 -20.92 -10.57
CA GLY A 305 12.34 -21.12 -9.33
C GLY A 305 13.44 -20.12 -9.02
N LYS A 306 13.71 -19.15 -9.90
CA LYS A 306 14.78 -18.15 -9.70
C LYS A 306 14.40 -17.07 -8.69
N GLY A 307 13.10 -16.82 -8.50
CA GLY A 307 12.61 -15.66 -7.77
C GLY A 307 12.58 -14.40 -8.65
N ALA A 308 11.85 -13.38 -8.20
CA ALA A 308 11.75 -12.10 -8.90
C ALA A 308 12.82 -11.14 -8.40
N LYS A 309 13.63 -10.57 -9.29
CA LYS A 309 14.69 -9.64 -8.87
C LYS A 309 14.09 -8.29 -8.49
N MET A 310 14.47 -7.77 -7.34
CA MET A 310 14.01 -6.49 -6.83
C MET A 310 15.10 -5.45 -7.02
N PHE A 311 14.71 -4.27 -7.46
CA PHE A 311 15.61 -3.12 -7.55
C PHE A 311 15.93 -2.63 -6.14
N THR A 312 17.19 -2.34 -5.85
CA THR A 312 17.56 -1.62 -4.61
C THR A 312 18.47 -0.45 -4.89
N VAL A 313 19.46 -0.60 -5.75
CA VAL A 313 20.35 0.49 -6.19
C VAL A 313 20.67 0.35 -7.67
N LEU A 314 21.20 1.41 -8.26
CA LEU A 314 21.92 1.32 -9.52
C LEU A 314 23.38 0.98 -9.24
N ASP A 315 23.83 -0.17 -9.72
CA ASP A 315 25.18 -0.67 -9.52
C ASP A 315 26.21 0.11 -10.35
N SER A 316 27.18 0.74 -9.70
CA SER A 316 28.24 1.50 -10.39
C SER A 316 29.13 0.62 -11.26
N ASP A 317 29.24 -0.70 -11.01
CA ASP A 317 29.96 -1.62 -11.90
C ASP A 317 29.26 -1.76 -13.26
N ILE A 318 27.95 -1.48 -13.33
CA ILE A 318 27.14 -1.54 -14.55
C ILE A 318 27.02 -0.15 -15.20
N PHE A 319 26.73 0.87 -14.41
CA PHE A 319 26.36 2.21 -14.91
C PHE A 319 27.50 3.24 -14.84
N GLY A 320 28.61 2.90 -14.18
CA GLY A 320 29.65 3.84 -13.79
C GLY A 320 29.27 4.61 -12.52
N ASP A 321 30.26 5.24 -11.87
CA ASP A 321 30.03 6.09 -10.71
C ASP A 321 29.30 7.38 -11.12
N ILE A 322 28.05 7.51 -10.68
CA ILE A 322 27.21 8.70 -10.83
C ILE A 322 26.91 9.21 -9.42
N PRO A 323 27.57 10.30 -8.98
CA PRO A 323 27.40 10.82 -7.63
C PRO A 323 25.93 11.09 -7.29
N GLY A 324 25.48 10.52 -6.17
CA GLY A 324 24.10 10.64 -5.69
C GLY A 324 23.10 9.77 -6.44
N PHE A 325 23.54 8.84 -7.30
CA PHE A 325 22.65 8.01 -8.09
C PHE A 325 23.02 6.52 -8.13
N THR A 326 24.31 6.18 -8.18
CA THR A 326 24.79 4.79 -8.07
C THR A 326 25.21 4.43 -6.65
N ASP A 327 25.11 3.14 -6.31
CA ASP A 327 25.47 2.54 -5.01
C ASP A 327 24.86 3.25 -3.79
N THR A 328 23.73 3.93 -4.00
CA THR A 328 23.05 4.75 -3.00
C THR A 328 21.58 4.37 -2.98
N TRP A 329 20.96 4.49 -1.82
CA TRP A 329 19.52 4.37 -1.70
C TRP A 329 18.86 5.53 -2.44
N LEU A 330 17.89 5.23 -3.27
CA LEU A 330 17.09 6.19 -4.02
C LEU A 330 15.70 6.22 -3.40
N PRO A 331 15.42 7.18 -2.49
CA PRO A 331 14.09 7.35 -1.92
C PRO A 331 13.01 7.34 -3.00
N GLY A 332 11.99 6.50 -2.81
CA GLY A 332 10.88 6.34 -3.76
C GLY A 332 11.15 5.42 -4.95
N SER A 333 12.39 4.98 -5.18
CA SER A 333 12.74 4.03 -6.24
C SER A 333 13.26 2.72 -5.67
N SER A 334 14.11 2.76 -4.65
CA SER A 334 14.69 1.56 -4.06
C SER A 334 13.64 0.64 -3.46
N TYR A 335 13.86 -0.67 -3.63
CA TYR A 335 13.18 -1.81 -3.02
C TYR A 335 11.75 -2.09 -3.49
N SER A 336 10.88 -1.09 -3.57
CA SER A 336 9.49 -1.24 -4.01
C SER A 336 9.35 -1.33 -5.54
N HIS A 337 10.35 -1.91 -6.23
CA HIS A 337 10.40 -2.04 -7.68
C HIS A 337 11.05 -3.36 -8.11
N LEU A 338 10.73 -3.80 -9.32
CA LEU A 338 11.48 -4.83 -10.03
C LEU A 338 12.81 -4.29 -10.56
N ASP A 339 13.81 -5.17 -10.61
CA ASP A 339 15.16 -4.81 -11.05
C ASP A 339 15.19 -4.21 -12.46
N PHE A 340 15.69 -2.98 -12.57
CA PHE A 340 15.68 -2.23 -13.82
C PHE A 340 16.47 -2.95 -14.94
N VAL A 341 17.67 -3.44 -14.62
CA VAL A 341 18.56 -4.11 -15.60
C VAL A 341 17.92 -5.39 -16.14
N THR A 342 17.20 -6.13 -15.27
CA THR A 342 16.56 -7.38 -15.64
C THR A 342 15.30 -7.17 -16.47
N TYR A 343 14.48 -6.15 -16.18
CA TYR A 343 13.10 -6.11 -16.68
C TYR A 343 12.73 -4.93 -17.60
N ALA A 344 13.47 -3.81 -17.61
CA ALA A 344 13.02 -2.55 -18.21
C ALA A 344 12.69 -2.54 -19.72
N ARG A 345 13.02 -3.61 -20.45
CA ARG A 345 12.73 -3.75 -21.90
C ARG A 345 11.96 -5.03 -22.24
N GLY A 346 11.46 -5.73 -21.24
CA GLY A 346 10.68 -6.96 -21.40
C GLY A 346 9.21 -6.74 -21.05
N THR A 347 8.41 -7.79 -21.19
CA THR A 347 6.98 -7.81 -20.82
C THR A 347 6.72 -7.68 -19.32
N GLU A 348 7.77 -7.70 -18.50
CA GLU A 348 7.73 -7.65 -17.04
C GLU A 348 8.21 -6.29 -16.50
N GLY A 349 8.39 -5.30 -17.38
CA GLY A 349 9.03 -4.04 -17.05
C GLY A 349 8.08 -2.97 -16.50
N LEU A 350 6.81 -3.28 -16.20
CA LEU A 350 5.87 -2.28 -15.67
C LEU A 350 6.38 -1.67 -14.36
N MET A 351 6.75 -2.52 -13.39
CA MET A 351 7.12 -2.09 -12.03
C MET A 351 8.62 -1.84 -11.88
N VAL A 352 9.33 -1.41 -12.93
CA VAL A 352 10.72 -0.92 -12.80
C VAL A 352 10.69 0.56 -12.39
N PRO A 353 11.72 1.08 -11.69
CA PRO A 353 11.66 2.43 -11.10
C PRO A 353 11.75 3.57 -12.13
N PHE A 354 12.17 3.27 -13.37
CA PHE A 354 12.39 4.30 -14.40
C PHE A 354 11.67 3.93 -15.69
N LEU A 355 10.67 4.73 -16.07
CA LEU A 355 10.00 4.58 -17.36
C LEU A 355 10.87 5.19 -18.48
N SER A 356 11.09 4.43 -19.54
CA SER A 356 11.74 4.93 -20.75
C SER A 356 10.73 5.59 -21.69
N ARG A 357 11.13 6.66 -22.38
CA ARG A 357 10.29 7.30 -23.42
C ARG A 357 9.97 6.34 -24.56
N GLY A 358 8.79 6.50 -25.16
CA GLY A 358 8.29 5.64 -26.23
C GLY A 358 7.94 4.21 -25.79
N LEU A 359 8.02 3.90 -24.49
CA LEU A 359 7.67 2.60 -23.96
C LEU A 359 6.25 2.63 -23.41
N ALA A 360 5.47 1.62 -23.76
CA ALA A 360 4.12 1.41 -23.27
C ALA A 360 3.98 -0.01 -22.72
N TYR A 361 3.28 -0.13 -21.59
CA TYR A 361 2.83 -1.38 -21.01
C TYR A 361 1.30 -1.39 -20.99
N ASP A 362 0.71 -2.49 -21.41
CA ASP A 362 -0.74 -2.74 -21.41
C ASP A 362 -1.12 -3.88 -20.44
N HIS A 363 -0.16 -4.39 -19.68
CA HIS A 363 -0.34 -5.50 -18.76
C HIS A 363 0.71 -5.46 -17.63
N PRO A 364 0.38 -5.83 -16.37
CA PRO A 364 1.34 -5.82 -15.27
C PRO A 364 2.52 -6.78 -15.41
N GLY A 365 2.32 -7.87 -16.15
CA GLY A 365 3.31 -8.91 -16.36
C GLY A 365 3.15 -10.08 -15.37
N SER A 366 3.62 -11.25 -15.76
CA SER A 366 3.46 -12.48 -14.97
C SER A 366 4.19 -12.43 -13.63
N VAL A 367 5.31 -11.73 -13.56
CA VAL A 367 6.12 -11.58 -12.35
C VAL A 367 5.39 -10.70 -11.34
N VAL A 368 4.88 -9.53 -11.77
CA VAL A 368 4.11 -8.62 -10.90
C VAL A 368 2.85 -9.31 -10.39
N LEU A 369 2.09 -9.97 -11.28
CA LEU A 369 0.89 -10.70 -10.86
C LEU A 369 1.20 -11.83 -9.88
N SER A 370 2.33 -12.53 -10.05
CA SER A 370 2.74 -13.57 -9.10
C SER A 370 3.10 -13.01 -7.72
N ILE A 371 3.66 -11.80 -7.65
CA ILE A 371 3.90 -11.09 -6.39
C ILE A 371 2.56 -10.75 -5.74
N PHE A 372 1.61 -10.21 -6.52
CA PHE A 372 0.25 -9.91 -6.07
C PHE A 372 -0.46 -11.14 -5.51
N ASP A 373 -0.34 -12.30 -6.18
CA ASP A 373 -0.92 -13.54 -5.69
C ASP A 373 -0.29 -14.05 -4.39
N ASP A 374 1.02 -13.89 -4.23
CA ASP A 374 1.74 -14.34 -3.04
C ASP A 374 1.49 -13.41 -1.82
N ILE A 375 1.26 -12.10 -2.04
CA ILE A 375 0.80 -11.18 -0.97
C ILE A 375 -0.70 -11.32 -0.67
N GLY A 376 -1.48 -11.90 -1.59
CA GLY A 376 -2.83 -12.38 -1.30
C GLY A 376 -3.95 -11.89 -2.20
N TRP A 377 -3.73 -11.30 -3.39
CA TRP A 377 -4.82 -10.83 -4.26
C TRP A 377 -5.69 -11.97 -4.84
N ASN A 378 -5.12 -13.03 -5.42
CA ASN A 378 -5.92 -14.10 -6.03
C ASN A 378 -5.98 -15.39 -5.18
N GLY A 379 -6.02 -15.25 -3.85
CA GLY A 379 -6.16 -16.36 -2.90
C GLY A 379 -6.00 -15.93 -1.44
N LYS A 380 -5.70 -16.88 -0.56
CA LYS A 380 -5.08 -16.55 0.75
C LYS A 380 -3.60 -16.25 0.53
N VAL A 381 -2.95 -15.60 1.49
CA VAL A 381 -1.50 -15.37 1.48
C VAL A 381 -0.78 -16.70 1.20
N ASN A 382 -0.08 -16.79 0.06
CA ASN A 382 0.57 -18.02 -0.38
C ASN A 382 2.06 -17.88 -0.08
N ARG A 383 2.60 -18.62 0.91
CA ARG A 383 4.05 -18.64 1.21
C ARG A 383 4.57 -20.04 1.52
N GLU A 384 5.81 -20.33 1.10
CA GLU A 384 6.59 -21.47 1.61
C GLU A 384 7.11 -21.10 3.01
N PHE A 385 6.37 -21.43 4.07
CA PHE A 385 6.92 -21.36 5.43
C PHE A 385 7.69 -22.65 5.75
N GLN A 386 9.00 -22.53 6.00
CA GLN A 386 9.74 -23.51 6.79
C GLN A 386 9.64 -23.09 8.25
N ASP A 387 8.69 -23.67 8.98
CA ASP A 387 8.64 -23.56 10.43
C ASP A 387 9.93 -24.14 11.03
N ASN A 388 10.51 -23.44 11.99
CA ASN A 388 11.41 -24.05 12.96
C ASN A 388 10.58 -24.29 14.25
N PRO A 389 10.11 -25.53 14.52
CA PRO A 389 9.14 -25.81 15.57
C PRO A 389 9.83 -26.04 16.92
N SER A 390 10.53 -25.02 17.44
CA SER A 390 11.12 -25.10 18.78
C SER A 390 10.95 -23.79 19.54
N GLY A 391 9.74 -23.60 20.06
CA GLY A 391 9.36 -22.57 21.01
C GLY A 391 8.04 -22.96 21.68
N SER A 392 8.10 -23.93 22.59
CA SER A 392 6.96 -24.34 23.42
C SER A 392 6.81 -23.43 24.64
N GLY A 393 5.68 -22.72 24.77
CA GLY A 393 5.27 -21.97 25.95
C GLY A 393 3.90 -21.30 25.74
N PRO A 394 3.05 -21.18 26.77
CA PRO A 394 1.59 -21.22 26.66
C PRO A 394 0.98 -19.94 26.08
N GLY A 395 -0.21 -20.10 25.49
CA GLY A 395 -0.95 -19.03 24.84
C GLY A 395 -1.34 -17.89 25.74
N ASP A 396 -1.48 -16.73 25.11
CA ASP A 396 -2.53 -15.73 25.32
C ASP A 396 -2.45 -14.79 24.10
N ASP A 397 -3.59 -14.55 23.46
CA ASP A 397 -3.71 -13.55 22.41
C ASP A 397 -3.74 -12.15 23.05
N PRO A 398 -3.13 -11.13 22.44
CA PRO A 398 -3.87 -9.88 22.41
C PRO A 398 -3.70 -9.03 21.13
N SER A 399 -4.81 -8.35 20.87
CA SER A 399 -5.05 -7.23 19.97
C SER A 399 -4.24 -5.96 20.28
N VAL A 400 -3.97 -5.21 19.21
CA VAL A 400 -3.91 -3.73 19.04
C VAL A 400 -3.95 -2.87 20.31
N VAL A 401 -2.99 -1.95 20.43
CA VAL A 401 -3.20 -0.63 21.05
C VAL A 401 -2.43 0.43 20.25
N SER A 402 -3.15 1.45 19.79
CA SER A 402 -2.64 2.81 19.64
C SER A 402 -3.23 3.68 20.75
N GLY A 403 -2.45 4.68 21.17
CA GLY A 403 -2.95 5.90 21.78
C GLY A 403 -2.79 6.01 23.29
N ASP A 404 -2.15 7.10 23.72
CA ASP A 404 -1.94 7.51 25.10
C ASP A 404 -3.17 7.31 26.02
N GLU A 405 -2.88 6.72 27.18
CA GLU A 405 -3.73 6.50 28.37
C GLU A 405 -5.22 6.19 28.13
N ALA A 406 -5.48 4.95 27.69
CA ALA A 406 -6.80 4.36 27.60
C ALA A 406 -7.63 4.53 28.90
N THR A 407 -8.83 5.09 28.78
CA THR A 407 -9.80 5.25 29.88
C THR A 407 -10.46 3.93 30.29
N VAL A 408 -10.47 2.94 29.39
CA VAL A 408 -10.94 1.58 29.64
C VAL A 408 -9.77 0.63 29.47
N VAL A 409 -9.51 -0.15 30.51
CA VAL A 409 -8.44 -1.15 30.59
C VAL A 409 -8.88 -2.47 29.98
N SER A 410 -10.15 -2.87 30.19
CA SER A 410 -10.66 -4.14 29.70
C SER A 410 -12.19 -4.17 29.62
N VAL A 411 -12.72 -5.06 28.78
CA VAL A 411 -14.16 -5.32 28.63
C VAL A 411 -14.37 -6.82 28.47
N TYR A 412 -15.07 -7.46 29.41
CA TYR A 412 -15.24 -8.91 29.43
C TYR A 412 -16.55 -9.33 30.12
N PRO A 413 -17.27 -10.37 29.64
CA PRO A 413 -17.01 -11.13 28.41
C PRO A 413 -17.43 -10.36 27.14
N ASN A 414 -16.71 -10.57 26.05
CA ASN A 414 -17.08 -10.10 24.72
C ASN A 414 -16.63 -11.17 23.68
N PRO A 415 -17.54 -11.99 23.12
CA PRO A 415 -18.99 -11.83 23.12
C PRO A 415 -19.66 -11.95 24.50
N PHE A 416 -20.68 -11.13 24.75
CA PHE A 416 -21.48 -11.16 25.98
C PHE A 416 -22.80 -11.90 25.76
N VAL A 417 -23.33 -12.52 26.81
CA VAL A 417 -24.68 -13.12 26.81
C VAL A 417 -25.67 -12.09 27.35
N ASP A 418 -25.58 -11.81 28.65
CA ASP A 418 -26.49 -10.88 29.35
C ASP A 418 -25.77 -9.78 30.12
N GLN A 419 -24.46 -9.88 30.32
CA GLN A 419 -23.71 -8.94 31.15
C GLN A 419 -22.29 -8.75 30.64
N VAL A 420 -21.75 -7.57 30.91
CA VAL A 420 -20.36 -7.23 30.63
C VAL A 420 -19.76 -6.46 31.81
N GLU A 421 -18.50 -6.73 32.11
CA GLU A 421 -17.69 -5.93 33.03
C GLU A 421 -16.77 -5.02 32.21
N VAL A 422 -16.77 -3.73 32.53
CA VAL A 422 -15.87 -2.74 31.95
C VAL A 422 -14.92 -2.25 33.02
N GLU A 423 -13.63 -2.51 32.88
CA GLU A 423 -12.61 -1.99 33.77
C GLU A 423 -12.14 -0.61 33.32
N LEU A 424 -12.33 0.40 34.17
CA LEU A 424 -11.82 1.75 33.93
C LEU A 424 -10.39 1.87 34.48
N ALA A 425 -9.57 2.69 33.80
CA ALA A 425 -8.21 2.97 34.25
C ALA A 425 -8.17 3.64 35.62
N SER A 426 -7.10 3.38 36.37
CA SER A 426 -6.91 3.90 37.72
C SER A 426 -7.00 5.44 37.73
N GLY A 427 -7.81 6.00 38.63
CA GLY A 427 -8.01 7.45 38.75
C GLY A 427 -9.13 8.05 37.88
N LYS A 428 -9.82 7.26 37.05
CA LYS A 428 -10.97 7.75 36.26
C LYS A 428 -12.21 7.98 37.15
N SER A 429 -13.03 8.96 36.75
CA SER A 429 -14.25 9.30 37.50
C SER A 429 -15.34 8.24 37.33
N THR A 430 -16.26 8.13 38.28
CA THR A 430 -17.32 7.11 38.22
C THR A 430 -18.27 7.35 37.04
N VAL A 431 -18.77 6.27 36.44
CA VAL A 431 -19.78 6.32 35.37
C VAL A 431 -21.04 7.07 35.85
N LYS A 432 -21.51 7.97 34.99
CA LYS A 432 -22.71 8.81 35.13
C LYS A 432 -23.92 8.17 34.45
N SER A 433 -23.76 7.69 33.23
CA SER A 433 -24.81 7.05 32.44
C SER A 433 -24.26 5.99 31.50
N VAL A 434 -25.09 5.01 31.18
CA VAL A 434 -24.78 3.92 30.25
C VAL A 434 -25.87 3.83 29.20
N THR A 435 -25.48 3.85 27.93
CA THR A 435 -26.39 3.80 26.78
C THR A 435 -25.93 2.70 25.85
N VAL A 436 -26.86 1.95 25.26
CA VAL A 436 -26.57 0.87 24.32
C VAL A 436 -27.24 1.20 23.00
N THR A 437 -26.49 1.18 21.91
CA THR A 437 -27.01 1.42 20.56
C THR A 437 -26.75 0.19 19.71
N ASP A 438 -27.77 -0.38 19.08
CA ASP A 438 -27.57 -1.48 18.13
C ASP A 438 -27.18 -0.97 16.72
N VAL A 439 -26.80 -1.88 15.83
CA VAL A 439 -26.41 -1.56 14.45
C VAL A 439 -27.54 -0.98 13.59
N TYR A 440 -28.79 -1.10 14.06
CA TYR A 440 -29.96 -0.50 13.40
C TYR A 440 -30.26 0.90 13.94
N GLY A 441 -29.43 1.42 14.85
CA GLY A 441 -29.59 2.73 15.47
C GLY A 441 -30.59 2.76 16.61
N GLN A 442 -31.05 1.61 17.12
CA GLN A 442 -31.92 1.56 18.28
C GLN A 442 -31.12 1.88 19.54
N VAL A 443 -31.46 3.00 20.18
CA VAL A 443 -30.81 3.48 21.40
C VAL A 443 -31.60 3.07 22.63
N THR A 444 -30.96 2.35 23.54
CA THR A 444 -31.49 1.93 24.84
C THR A 444 -30.68 2.56 25.96
N GLN A 445 -31.29 3.46 26.73
CA GLN A 445 -30.66 4.03 27.92
C GLN A 445 -30.83 3.08 29.12
N LEU A 446 -29.74 2.61 29.72
CA LEU A 446 -29.81 1.74 30.89
C LEU A 446 -30.08 2.53 32.16
N SER A 447 -30.97 2.01 33.00
CA SER A 447 -31.27 2.59 34.31
C SER A 447 -30.10 2.38 35.29
N ARG A 448 -30.00 3.21 36.33
CA ARG A 448 -28.92 3.12 37.33
C ARG A 448 -28.88 1.78 38.09
N LYS A 449 -29.94 0.97 38.05
CA LYS A 449 -29.98 -0.37 38.65
C LYS A 449 -29.28 -1.44 37.80
N GLN A 450 -29.05 -1.16 36.52
CA GLN A 450 -28.48 -2.10 35.55
C GLN A 450 -26.97 -1.98 35.44
N TRP A 451 -26.34 -1.12 36.25
CA TRP A 451 -24.89 -1.05 36.29
C TRP A 451 -24.38 -0.53 37.63
N GLN A 452 -23.25 -1.08 38.08
CA GLN A 452 -22.64 -0.73 39.35
C GLN A 452 -21.13 -0.95 39.33
N GLY A 453 -20.40 -0.10 40.05
CA GLY A 453 -18.94 -0.15 40.09
C GLY A 453 -18.30 1.24 40.04
N LYS A 454 -17.00 1.31 40.39
CA LYS A 454 -16.20 2.55 40.35
C LYS A 454 -14.93 2.40 39.50
N GLY A 455 -14.22 1.28 39.63
CA GLY A 455 -13.11 0.88 38.74
C GLY A 455 -13.62 -0.12 37.70
N THR A 456 -14.01 -1.31 38.13
CA THR A 456 -14.75 -2.26 37.30
C THR A 456 -16.25 -2.00 37.40
N VAL A 457 -16.88 -1.70 36.27
CA VAL A 457 -18.30 -1.39 36.13
C VAL A 457 -19.00 -2.61 35.52
N ARG A 458 -19.81 -3.29 36.33
CA ARG A 458 -20.68 -4.37 35.86
C ARG A 458 -21.91 -3.79 35.24
N ILE A 459 -22.29 -4.26 34.05
CA ILE A 459 -23.41 -3.74 33.26
C ILE A 459 -24.28 -4.93 32.82
N ASP A 460 -25.55 -4.87 33.18
CA ASP A 460 -26.59 -5.82 32.81
C ASP A 460 -27.27 -5.36 31.51
N LEU A 461 -27.12 -6.19 30.48
CA LEU A 461 -27.60 -6.02 29.12
C LEU A 461 -28.78 -6.97 28.79
N SER A 462 -29.26 -7.76 29.75
CA SER A 462 -30.35 -8.73 29.54
C SER A 462 -31.66 -8.08 29.03
N SER A 463 -31.87 -6.81 29.35
CA SER A 463 -33.04 -6.05 28.88
C SER A 463 -32.88 -5.44 27.48
N VAL A 464 -31.70 -5.56 26.86
CA VAL A 464 -31.43 -4.98 25.52
C VAL A 464 -32.03 -5.92 24.46
N GLN A 465 -33.24 -5.56 24.03
CA GLN A 465 -34.01 -6.27 23.01
C GLN A 465 -33.53 -5.89 21.61
N THR A 466 -32.42 -6.48 21.16
CA THR A 466 -31.94 -6.36 19.78
C THR A 466 -31.75 -7.74 19.15
N SER A 467 -32.07 -7.85 17.86
CA SER A 467 -31.75 -8.99 16.99
C SER A 467 -30.35 -8.89 16.38
N ALA A 468 -29.63 -7.79 16.64
CA ALA A 468 -28.26 -7.61 16.20
C ALA A 468 -27.28 -8.40 17.07
N ASN A 469 -26.33 -9.07 16.42
CA ASN A 469 -25.19 -9.71 17.09
C ASN A 469 -24.12 -8.70 17.51
N LEU A 470 -24.33 -7.40 17.26
CA LEU A 470 -23.39 -6.32 17.56
C LEU A 470 -24.14 -5.13 18.18
N VAL A 471 -23.62 -4.60 19.28
CA VAL A 471 -24.10 -3.38 19.95
C VAL A 471 -22.93 -2.50 20.38
N PHE A 472 -23.18 -1.20 20.50
CA PHE A 472 -22.25 -0.19 20.98
C PHE A 472 -22.66 0.26 22.37
N LEU A 473 -21.78 0.07 23.35
CA LEU A 473 -21.96 0.49 24.72
C LEU A 473 -21.25 1.83 24.94
N GLN A 474 -22.03 2.85 25.25
CA GLN A 474 -21.56 4.18 25.61
C GLN A 474 -21.55 4.33 27.14
N LEU A 475 -20.40 4.63 27.72
CA LEU A 475 -20.28 5.10 29.11
C LEU A 475 -20.00 6.60 29.11
N THR A 476 -20.82 7.37 29.79
CA THR A 476 -20.51 8.77 30.08
C THR A 476 -20.03 8.85 31.52
N LEU A 477 -18.83 9.39 31.75
CA LEU A 477 -18.27 9.58 33.08
C LEU A 477 -18.76 10.89 33.70
N ASN A 478 -18.60 11.04 35.02
CA ASN A 478 -18.98 12.28 35.72
C ASN A 478 -18.20 13.51 35.26
N THR A 479 -17.01 13.32 34.68
CA THR A 479 -16.21 14.38 34.04
C THR A 479 -16.81 14.89 32.72
N GLY A 480 -17.81 14.20 32.17
CA GLY A 480 -18.34 14.46 30.83
C GLY A 480 -17.61 13.72 29.71
N GLU A 481 -16.55 13.00 30.05
CA GLU A 481 -15.85 12.10 29.12
C GLU A 481 -16.80 10.98 28.65
N VAL A 482 -16.76 10.68 27.36
CA VAL A 482 -17.57 9.64 26.73
C VAL A 482 -16.67 8.54 26.22
N VAL A 483 -16.99 7.32 26.61
CA VAL A 483 -16.29 6.09 26.23
C VAL A 483 -17.25 5.25 25.41
N MET A 484 -16.80 4.79 24.24
CA MET A 484 -17.57 3.92 23.34
C MET A 484 -16.89 2.56 23.24
N LEU A 485 -17.66 1.48 23.44
CA LEU A 485 -17.16 0.11 23.43
C LEU A 485 -18.01 -0.74 22.48
N LYS A 486 -17.34 -1.53 21.64
CA LYS A 486 -17.98 -2.44 20.69
C LYS A 486 -18.19 -3.81 21.35
N LEU A 487 -19.43 -4.28 21.44
CA LEU A 487 -19.79 -5.54 22.10
C LEU A 487 -20.53 -6.47 21.13
N SER A 488 -20.08 -7.72 21.05
CA SER A 488 -20.74 -8.78 20.28
C SER A 488 -21.70 -9.55 21.19
N LYS A 489 -22.95 -9.74 20.80
CA LYS A 489 -23.94 -10.54 21.55
C LYS A 489 -23.87 -11.99 21.10
N GLN A 490 -23.70 -12.92 22.05
CA GLN A 490 -23.73 -14.35 21.80
C GLN A 490 -25.18 -14.79 21.61
N SER A 491 -25.44 -15.51 20.51
CA SER A 491 -26.77 -15.98 20.08
C SER A 491 -27.38 -17.00 21.03
#